data_AF-A0A7Y4G2I2-F1
#
_entry.id   AF-A0A7Y4G2I2-F1
#
_cell.length_a   1.000
_cell.length_b   1.000
_cell.length_c   1.000
_cell.angle_alpha   90.00
_cell.angle_beta   90.00
_cell.angle_gamma   90.00
#
_symmetry.space_group_name_H-M   'P 1'
#
loop_
_entity.id
_entity.type
_entity.pdbx_description
1 polymer ?
#
loop_
_entity_poly.entity_id
_entity_poly.type
_entity_poly.pdbx_seq_one_letter_code
_entity_poly.pdbx_strand_id
1 'polypeptide(L)'
;MAMTTTQNHNGISLEVSEPLGVMGGVDNQLGGLIGVAPNKDPSVPYGEPIKLYTPADLPLIDTTDEPSGVLYFSAKYFLEVAKVPCFVIIEQEGADDDATKVNIVGGTSPSGRLTGIAAFAGCQEAPTNVAVPGFHGIEIANALGALADQTYCEGWTDAPDTNTVEAKTYAELLGEVHHRVWCCDVSGERWQHTIPPSVVGMAARCSVKPSQTPNGAGTPLDDIARVVGYRVNDKNSEGVDLNKKGVAVTIRDPNGGLMFLGTRTADGSFGNIIGIENQLCRELIKSHRDTMSFNLDFDFFKQRIAQLSNWLSSLQADGEIIGANCYLHTTRNNLQRYKNGEWVLVIDWGAYRPNEHSIIELNQSDEILQVYIDDAIKTFS
;
A
#
# COMPACT_ATOMS: atom_id res chain seq x y z
N MET A 1 58.45 37.06 0.94
CA MET A 1 56.99 36.79 0.92
C MET A 1 56.80 35.39 1.46
N ALA A 2 55.99 35.21 2.49
CA ALA A 2 55.68 33.87 3.00
C ALA A 2 54.73 33.19 2.02
N MET A 3 55.06 31.96 1.60
CA MET A 3 54.18 31.15 0.75
C MET A 3 53.02 30.61 1.58
N THR A 4 51.80 30.80 1.10
CA THR A 4 50.58 30.24 1.68
C THR A 4 50.62 28.72 1.54
N THR A 5 50.58 27.99 2.65
CA THR A 5 50.44 26.52 2.64
C THR A 5 48.97 26.12 2.64
N THR A 6 48.65 25.02 1.98
CA THR A 6 47.34 24.35 1.94
C THR A 6 46.99 23.72 3.28
N GLN A 7 46.84 24.53 4.32
CA GLN A 7 46.38 24.08 5.64
C GLN A 7 44.85 24.22 5.68
N ASN A 8 44.12 23.09 5.69
CA ASN A 8 42.66 23.10 5.57
C ASN A 8 41.94 23.70 6.79
N HIS A 9 42.47 23.51 8.00
CA HIS A 9 42.26 24.37 9.19
C HIS A 9 43.19 23.87 10.33
N ASN A 10 43.34 24.65 11.41
CA ASN A 10 44.04 24.22 12.62
C ASN A 10 42.99 23.93 13.71
N GLY A 11 42.57 22.67 13.83
CA GLY A 11 41.49 22.23 14.72
C GLY A 11 41.17 20.73 14.58
N ILE A 12 40.07 20.27 15.16
CA ILE A 12 39.62 18.88 15.11
C ILE A 12 38.38 18.75 14.23
N SER A 13 38.44 17.84 13.24
CA SER A 13 37.26 17.36 12.51
C SER A 13 36.75 16.10 13.20
N LEU A 14 35.47 16.10 13.57
CA LEU A 14 34.82 14.97 14.23
C LEU A 14 33.78 14.40 13.27
N GLU A 15 34.14 13.30 12.62
CA GLU A 15 33.23 12.55 11.75
C GLU A 15 32.58 11.44 12.59
N VAL A 16 31.29 11.60 12.86
CA VAL A 16 30.47 10.58 13.52
C VAL A 16 29.73 9.83 12.42
N SER A 17 30.06 8.57 12.19
CA SER A 17 29.20 7.68 11.40
C SER A 17 28.01 7.29 12.27
N GLU A 18 26.83 7.83 11.99
CA GLU A 18 25.60 7.31 12.57
C GLU A 18 25.42 5.85 12.11
N PRO A 19 25.07 4.91 13.00
CA PRO A 19 24.70 3.57 12.56
C PRO A 19 23.52 3.69 11.59
N LEU A 20 23.54 2.90 10.51
CA LEU A 20 22.40 2.77 9.61
C LEU A 20 21.14 2.57 10.45
N GLY A 21 20.13 3.41 10.23
CA GLY A 21 18.88 3.36 10.97
C GLY A 21 18.33 1.93 11.00
N VAL A 22 17.70 1.55 12.11
CA VAL A 22 17.07 0.23 12.23
C VAL A 22 16.05 0.07 11.08
N MET A 23 16.28 -0.90 10.19
CA MET A 23 15.28 -1.33 9.21
C MET A 23 14.17 -2.05 9.96
N GLY A 24 13.19 -1.29 10.46
CA GLY A 24 12.09 -1.75 11.30
C GLY A 24 10.73 -1.59 10.63
N GLY A 25 10.68 -1.69 9.30
CA GLY A 25 9.42 -1.71 8.55
C GLY A 25 8.69 -3.05 8.69
N VAL A 26 7.46 -3.12 8.18
CA VAL A 26 6.71 -4.38 8.16
C VAL A 26 7.31 -5.30 7.09
N ASP A 27 7.72 -6.51 7.50
CA ASP A 27 8.21 -7.53 6.58
C ASP A 27 7.18 -7.78 5.46
N ASN A 28 7.67 -8.00 4.23
CA ASN A 28 6.86 -8.24 3.03
C ASN A 28 5.98 -7.08 2.55
N GLN A 29 6.28 -5.84 2.94
CA GLN A 29 5.74 -4.63 2.30
C GLN A 29 6.86 -3.87 1.56
N LEU A 30 6.59 -3.49 0.31
CA LEU A 30 7.51 -2.73 -0.55
C LEU A 30 6.72 -1.67 -1.32
N GLY A 31 7.22 -0.44 -1.30
CA GLY A 31 6.61 0.67 -2.04
C GLY A 31 7.09 0.74 -3.49
N GLY A 32 6.27 1.33 -4.35
CA GLY A 32 6.56 1.66 -5.73
C GLY A 32 6.02 3.06 -6.02
N LEU A 33 6.85 3.96 -6.53
CA LEU A 33 6.46 5.32 -6.89
C LEU A 33 6.93 5.64 -8.31
N ILE A 34 6.07 6.21 -9.13
CA ILE A 34 6.43 6.65 -10.48
C ILE A 34 6.05 8.10 -10.68
N GLY A 35 6.94 8.89 -11.27
CA GLY A 35 6.67 10.29 -11.57
C GLY A 35 7.83 10.95 -12.29
N VAL A 36 7.81 12.28 -12.31
CA VAL A 36 8.88 13.10 -12.89
C VAL A 36 9.81 13.61 -11.81
N ALA A 37 11.09 13.72 -12.16
CA ALA A 37 12.11 14.34 -11.32
C ALA A 37 13.10 15.12 -12.22
N PRO A 38 12.94 16.46 -12.34
CA PRO A 38 13.72 17.26 -13.26
C PRO A 38 15.21 17.33 -12.86
N ASN A 39 15.50 17.24 -11.55
CA ASN A 39 16.84 17.34 -10.98
C ASN A 39 17.46 15.98 -10.61
N LYS A 40 16.96 14.89 -11.19
CA LYS A 40 17.45 13.53 -10.91
C LYS A 40 18.95 13.40 -11.12
N ASP A 41 19.58 12.50 -10.37
CA ASP A 41 20.99 12.23 -10.56
C ASP A 41 21.26 11.79 -12.02
N PRO A 42 22.32 12.30 -12.67
CA PRO A 42 22.65 11.92 -14.05
C PRO A 42 22.88 10.43 -14.26
N SER A 43 23.26 9.69 -13.21
CA SER A 43 23.48 8.24 -13.25
C SER A 43 22.17 7.43 -13.29
N VAL A 44 21.05 8.01 -12.89
CA VAL A 44 19.74 7.33 -12.86
C VAL A 44 19.11 7.33 -14.26
N PRO A 45 18.88 6.18 -14.90
CA PRO A 45 18.20 6.11 -16.20
C PRO A 45 16.69 6.40 -16.09
N TYR A 46 16.11 6.94 -17.16
CA TYR A 46 14.65 7.11 -17.27
C TYR A 46 13.95 5.78 -17.58
N GLY A 47 12.76 5.60 -17.00
CA GLY A 47 11.89 4.44 -17.25
C GLY A 47 12.44 3.13 -16.71
N GLU A 48 13.38 3.18 -15.77
CA GLU A 48 13.94 2.01 -15.08
C GLU A 48 13.78 2.16 -13.57
N PRO A 49 13.40 1.08 -12.86
CA PRO A 49 13.20 1.14 -11.41
C PRO A 49 14.54 1.21 -10.67
N ILE A 50 14.70 2.23 -9.84
CA ILE A 50 15.76 2.32 -8.84
C ILE A 50 15.20 1.97 -7.45
N LYS A 51 15.98 1.32 -6.60
CA LYS A 51 15.55 0.97 -5.24
C LYS A 51 16.14 1.96 -4.24
N LEU A 52 15.26 2.61 -3.48
CA LEU A 52 15.60 3.41 -2.32
C LEU A 52 15.43 2.57 -1.06
N TYR A 53 16.47 2.52 -0.23
CA TYR A 53 16.44 1.80 1.05
C TYR A 53 16.09 2.75 2.19
N THR A 54 16.64 3.95 2.18
CA THR A 54 16.50 4.92 3.26
C THR A 54 16.41 6.35 2.70
N PRO A 55 16.04 7.35 3.52
CA PRO A 55 16.08 8.74 3.11
C PRO A 55 17.47 9.22 2.61
N ALA A 56 18.55 8.51 2.93
CA ALA A 56 19.89 8.82 2.41
C ALA A 56 20.02 8.60 0.89
N ASP A 57 19.12 7.82 0.28
CA ASP A 57 19.11 7.55 -1.16
C ASP A 57 18.30 8.59 -1.95
N LEU A 58 17.61 9.52 -1.27
CA LEU A 58 16.83 10.59 -1.91
C LEU A 58 17.61 11.47 -2.89
N PRO A 59 18.94 11.71 -2.75
CA PRO A 59 19.73 12.42 -3.75
C PRO A 59 19.70 11.79 -5.15
N LEU A 60 19.30 10.52 -5.29
CA LEU A 60 19.08 9.89 -6.59
C LEU A 60 17.89 10.51 -7.36
N ILE A 61 16.88 11.02 -6.64
CA ILE A 61 15.69 11.66 -7.22
C ILE A 61 15.92 13.16 -7.44
N ASP A 62 16.58 13.85 -6.52
CA ASP A 62 16.90 15.26 -6.66
C ASP A 62 18.26 15.55 -6.02
N THR A 63 19.20 16.05 -6.82
CA THR A 63 20.58 16.33 -6.40
C THR A 63 20.79 17.73 -5.80
N THR A 64 19.74 18.56 -5.76
CA THR A 64 19.82 19.96 -5.30
C THR A 64 19.62 20.08 -3.79
N ASP A 65 20.17 21.15 -3.20
CA ASP A 65 20.00 21.45 -1.78
C ASP A 65 18.57 21.91 -1.42
N GLU A 66 17.79 22.34 -2.42
CA GLU A 66 16.37 22.69 -2.31
C GLU A 66 15.56 21.83 -3.29
N PRO A 67 15.29 20.56 -2.93
CA PRO A 67 14.60 19.63 -3.81
C PRO A 67 13.26 20.17 -4.29
N SER A 68 12.98 20.01 -5.58
CA SER A 68 11.74 20.46 -6.19
C SER A 68 11.06 19.29 -6.90
N GLY A 69 9.75 19.17 -6.71
CA GLY A 69 8.95 18.15 -7.38
C GLY A 69 8.28 17.16 -6.43
N VAL A 70 7.09 16.72 -6.84
CA VAL A 70 6.21 15.87 -6.04
C VAL A 70 6.85 14.51 -5.73
N LEU A 71 7.63 13.95 -6.66
CA LEU A 71 8.22 12.62 -6.49
C LEU A 71 9.22 12.55 -5.34
N TYR A 72 10.08 13.56 -5.17
CA TYR A 72 11.05 13.61 -4.08
C TYR A 72 10.36 13.61 -2.72
N PHE A 73 9.41 14.52 -2.51
CA PHE A 73 8.69 14.62 -1.24
C PHE A 73 7.78 13.43 -0.99
N SER A 74 7.24 12.81 -2.04
CA SER A 74 6.48 11.56 -1.94
C SER A 74 7.35 10.40 -1.47
N ALA A 75 8.54 10.22 -2.07
CA ALA A 75 9.49 9.20 -1.67
C ALA A 75 9.99 9.43 -0.24
N LYS A 76 10.31 10.68 0.10
CA LYS A 76 10.72 11.07 1.46
C LYS A 76 9.62 10.74 2.48
N TYR A 77 8.39 11.17 2.23
CA TYR A 77 7.25 10.89 3.10
C TYR A 77 7.05 9.38 3.30
N PHE A 78 7.06 8.62 2.21
CA PHE A 78 6.91 7.16 2.28
C PHE A 78 8.02 6.50 3.11
N LEU A 79 9.28 6.86 2.90
CA LEU A 79 10.42 6.28 3.62
C LEU A 79 10.41 6.63 5.10
N GLU A 80 9.97 7.83 5.49
CA GLU A 80 9.88 8.25 6.90
C GLU A 80 8.70 7.59 7.64
N VAL A 81 7.57 7.39 6.95
CA VAL A 81 6.34 6.84 7.55
C VAL A 81 6.32 5.32 7.54
N ALA A 82 6.51 4.71 6.37
CA ALA A 82 6.42 3.26 6.19
C ALA A 82 7.70 2.53 6.63
N LYS A 83 8.86 3.19 6.52
CA LYS A 83 10.17 2.62 6.88
C LYS A 83 10.48 1.29 6.19
N VAL A 84 9.95 1.12 4.97
CA VAL A 84 10.22 -0.01 4.08
C VAL A 84 10.86 0.50 2.78
N PRO A 85 11.64 -0.33 2.06
CA PRO A 85 12.22 0.08 0.78
C PRO A 85 11.17 0.49 -0.26
N CYS A 86 11.54 1.42 -1.13
CA CYS A 86 10.69 1.97 -2.17
C CYS A 86 11.39 1.88 -3.53
N PHE A 87 10.73 1.27 -4.52
CA PHE A 87 11.14 1.33 -5.90
C PHE A 87 10.62 2.60 -6.54
N VAL A 88 11.49 3.36 -7.20
CA VAL A 88 11.14 4.60 -7.86
C VAL A 88 11.44 4.50 -9.35
N ILE A 89 10.46 4.82 -10.18
CA ILE A 89 10.64 4.98 -11.63
C ILE A 89 10.52 6.46 -11.95
N ILE A 90 11.55 7.00 -12.58
CA ILE A 90 11.56 8.38 -13.04
C ILE A 90 11.26 8.36 -14.54
N GLU A 91 10.18 9.02 -14.95
CA GLU A 91 9.83 9.21 -16.36
C GLU A 91 10.21 10.60 -16.86
N GLN A 92 10.33 10.72 -18.18
CA GLN A 92 10.66 12.00 -18.81
C GLN A 92 9.43 12.93 -18.78
N GLU A 93 9.67 14.18 -18.39
CA GLU A 93 8.64 15.22 -18.42
C GLU A 93 8.22 15.51 -19.87
N GLY A 94 6.91 15.56 -20.09
CA GLY A 94 6.32 15.89 -21.38
C GLY A 94 6.31 17.39 -21.66
N ALA A 95 5.77 17.78 -22.81
CA ALA A 95 5.55 19.19 -23.13
C ALA A 95 4.43 19.83 -22.29
N ASP A 96 3.52 18.99 -21.77
CA ASP A 96 2.39 19.34 -20.90
C ASP A 96 2.07 18.15 -19.97
N ASP A 97 1.11 18.35 -19.06
CA ASP A 97 0.70 17.35 -18.07
C ASP A 97 0.11 16.09 -18.72
N ASP A 98 -0.58 16.24 -19.86
CA ASP A 98 -1.16 15.11 -20.59
C ASP A 98 -0.08 14.26 -21.25
N ALA A 99 0.93 14.88 -21.87
CA ALA A 99 2.09 14.18 -22.41
C ALA A 99 2.90 13.49 -21.31
N THR A 100 3.02 14.12 -20.13
CA THR A 100 3.67 13.50 -18.97
C THR A 100 2.88 12.29 -18.48
N LYS A 101 1.54 12.41 -18.41
CA LYS A 101 0.64 11.30 -18.05
C LYS A 101 0.77 10.11 -19.00
N VAL A 102 0.91 10.36 -20.30
CA VAL A 102 1.14 9.29 -21.30
C VAL A 102 2.44 8.54 -21.01
N ASN A 103 3.53 9.24 -20.67
CA ASN A 103 4.80 8.60 -20.31
C ASN A 103 4.69 7.76 -19.03
N ILE A 104 3.97 8.27 -18.02
CA ILE A 104 3.73 7.57 -16.75
C ILE A 104 2.87 6.32 -16.93
N VAL A 105 1.77 6.40 -17.68
CA VAL A 105 0.94 5.23 -18.03
C VAL A 105 1.79 4.20 -18.76
N GLY A 106 2.60 4.68 -19.72
CA GLY A 106 3.57 3.86 -20.44
C GLY A 106 2.92 2.82 -21.34
N GLY A 107 3.59 1.68 -21.49
CA GLY A 107 3.18 0.63 -22.41
C GLY A 107 4.32 -0.33 -22.72
N THR A 108 4.53 -0.63 -24.01
CA THR A 108 5.62 -1.49 -24.48
C THR A 108 6.47 -0.72 -25.49
N SER A 109 7.76 -0.64 -25.23
CA SER A 109 8.72 -0.03 -26.15
C SER A 109 8.85 -0.84 -27.44
N PRO A 110 9.39 -0.26 -28.53
CA PRO A 110 9.71 -1.01 -29.75
C PRO A 110 10.66 -2.19 -29.54
N SER A 111 11.47 -2.17 -28.47
CA SER A 111 12.36 -3.28 -28.09
C SER A 111 11.67 -4.36 -27.24
N GLY A 112 10.37 -4.23 -26.96
CA GLY A 112 9.59 -5.15 -26.14
C GLY A 112 9.73 -4.93 -24.63
N ARG A 113 10.35 -3.82 -24.19
CA ARG A 113 10.50 -3.48 -22.78
C ARG A 113 9.20 -2.85 -22.27
N LEU A 114 8.75 -3.25 -21.08
CA LEU A 114 7.66 -2.55 -20.39
C LEU A 114 8.13 -1.15 -19.95
N THR A 115 7.27 -0.14 -20.08
CA THR A 115 7.56 1.26 -19.70
C THR A 115 6.44 1.80 -18.81
N GLY A 116 6.69 2.92 -18.13
CA GLY A 116 5.72 3.51 -17.20
C GLY A 116 5.39 2.58 -16.04
N ILE A 117 4.13 2.58 -15.60
CA ILE A 117 3.63 1.75 -14.49
C ILE A 117 3.95 0.26 -14.69
N ALA A 118 3.84 -0.26 -15.91
CA ALA A 118 4.10 -1.68 -16.19
C ALA A 118 5.56 -2.10 -15.96
N ALA A 119 6.51 -1.15 -15.96
CA ALA A 119 7.92 -1.45 -15.76
C ALA A 119 8.23 -1.98 -14.34
N PHE A 120 7.36 -1.74 -13.35
CA PHE A 120 7.49 -2.35 -12.02
C PHE A 120 7.41 -3.89 -12.03
N ALA A 121 6.76 -4.49 -13.03
CA ALA A 121 6.75 -5.94 -13.19
C ALA A 121 8.15 -6.52 -13.51
N GLY A 122 9.09 -5.67 -13.95
CA GLY A 122 10.49 -6.04 -14.20
C GLY A 122 11.39 -5.98 -12.96
N CYS A 123 10.90 -5.50 -11.82
CA CYS A 123 11.68 -5.46 -10.58
C CYS A 123 12.04 -6.88 -10.12
N GLN A 124 13.28 -7.06 -9.65
CA GLN A 124 13.72 -8.34 -9.07
C GLN A 124 12.89 -8.72 -7.83
N GLU A 125 12.60 -7.73 -6.99
CA GLU A 125 11.66 -7.81 -5.89
C GLU A 125 10.47 -6.92 -6.25
N ALA A 126 9.34 -7.52 -6.62
CA ALA A 126 8.18 -6.75 -7.05
C ALA A 126 7.63 -5.91 -5.88
N PRO A 127 7.38 -4.59 -6.09
CA PRO A 127 6.73 -3.77 -5.08
C PRO A 127 5.33 -4.32 -4.78
N THR A 128 4.95 -4.30 -3.50
CA THR A 128 3.64 -4.80 -3.07
C THR A 128 2.56 -3.74 -3.15
N ASN A 129 2.96 -2.47 -3.16
CA ASN A 129 2.09 -1.32 -3.34
C ASN A 129 2.72 -0.37 -4.35
N VAL A 130 1.93 0.16 -5.28
CA VAL A 130 2.41 1.09 -6.31
C VAL A 130 1.49 2.31 -6.38
N ALA A 131 2.05 3.50 -6.22
CA ALA A 131 1.33 4.77 -6.34
C ALA A 131 1.88 5.62 -7.50
N VAL A 132 1.02 6.48 -8.02
CA VAL A 132 1.35 7.46 -9.05
C VAL A 132 1.14 8.87 -8.47
N PRO A 133 2.16 9.46 -7.82
CA PRO A 133 1.97 10.67 -7.04
C PRO A 133 1.64 11.88 -7.90
N GLY A 134 0.53 12.55 -7.60
CA GLY A 134 0.17 13.83 -8.20
C GLY A 134 -0.51 13.72 -9.57
N PHE A 135 -0.78 12.50 -10.05
CA PHE A 135 -1.51 12.29 -11.30
C PHE A 135 -2.74 11.41 -11.05
N HIS A 136 -3.86 11.81 -11.66
CA HIS A 136 -5.12 11.07 -11.63
C HIS A 136 -5.70 10.91 -13.04
N GLY A 137 -6.59 9.92 -13.20
CA GLY A 137 -7.23 9.61 -14.47
C GLY A 137 -7.55 8.13 -14.59
N ILE A 138 -8.59 7.82 -15.37
CA ILE A 138 -9.02 6.44 -15.59
C ILE A 138 -7.92 5.62 -16.29
N GLU A 139 -7.08 6.27 -17.10
CA GLU A 139 -5.94 5.64 -17.76
C GLU A 139 -4.90 5.15 -16.75
N ILE A 140 -4.67 5.92 -15.68
CA ILE A 140 -3.76 5.55 -14.59
C ILE A 140 -4.35 4.41 -13.77
N ALA A 141 -5.63 4.52 -13.39
CA ALA A 141 -6.31 3.47 -12.63
C ALA A 141 -6.32 2.14 -13.41
N ASN A 142 -6.59 2.16 -14.71
CA ASN A 142 -6.54 0.98 -15.57
C ASN A 142 -5.12 0.38 -15.65
N ALA A 143 -4.08 1.22 -15.78
CA ALA A 143 -2.70 0.76 -15.82
C ALA A 143 -2.25 0.15 -14.49
N LEU A 144 -2.64 0.76 -13.36
CA LEU A 144 -2.43 0.21 -12.02
C LEU A 144 -3.17 -1.11 -11.83
N GLY A 145 -4.42 -1.21 -12.28
CA GLY A 145 -5.20 -2.46 -12.24
C GLY A 145 -4.55 -3.57 -13.05
N ALA A 146 -4.11 -3.28 -14.27
CA ALA A 146 -3.41 -4.25 -15.12
C ALA A 146 -2.09 -4.73 -14.49
N LEU A 147 -1.29 -3.83 -13.91
CA LEU A 147 -0.09 -4.21 -13.16
C LEU A 147 -0.45 -5.07 -11.94
N ALA A 148 -1.45 -4.65 -11.17
CA ALA A 148 -1.89 -5.33 -9.95
C ALA A 148 -2.40 -6.76 -10.23
N ASP A 149 -3.10 -6.98 -11.33
CA ASP A 149 -3.55 -8.31 -11.73
C ASP A 149 -2.39 -9.22 -12.17
N GLN A 150 -1.31 -8.63 -12.70
CA GLN A 150 -0.13 -9.38 -13.12
C GLN A 150 0.80 -9.73 -11.95
N THR A 151 1.05 -8.78 -11.05
CA THR A 151 2.07 -8.91 -9.98
C THR A 151 1.47 -9.18 -8.61
N TYR A 152 0.14 -9.12 -8.49
CA TYR A 152 -0.58 -9.12 -7.22
C TYR A 152 -0.14 -7.98 -6.30
N CYS A 153 0.17 -6.79 -6.82
CA CYS A 153 0.35 -5.60 -5.98
C CYS A 153 -0.99 -4.90 -5.70
N GLU A 154 -0.99 -3.93 -4.79
CA GLU A 154 -2.09 -2.96 -4.61
C GLU A 154 -1.72 -1.66 -5.34
N GLY A 155 -2.60 -1.16 -6.21
CA GLY A 155 -2.42 0.12 -6.91
C GLY A 155 -3.03 1.27 -6.12
N TRP A 156 -2.45 2.47 -6.19
CA TRP A 156 -2.92 3.66 -5.48
C TRP A 156 -3.02 4.85 -6.44
N THR A 157 -4.24 5.34 -6.66
CA THR A 157 -4.53 6.52 -7.50
C THR A 157 -5.06 7.67 -6.65
N ASP A 158 -4.69 8.89 -7.05
CA ASP A 158 -5.28 10.10 -6.51
C ASP A 158 -6.67 10.34 -7.11
N ALA A 159 -7.55 10.97 -6.36
CA ALA A 159 -8.74 11.66 -6.84
C ALA A 159 -8.38 13.12 -7.22
N PRO A 160 -9.30 13.87 -7.86
CA PRO A 160 -9.01 15.24 -8.33
C PRO A 160 -8.68 16.29 -7.26
N ASP A 161 -8.91 16.01 -5.96
CA ASP A 161 -8.64 16.93 -4.84
C ASP A 161 -9.41 18.26 -4.87
N THR A 162 -10.46 18.35 -5.68
CA THR A 162 -11.27 19.58 -5.86
C THR A 162 -12.42 19.67 -4.86
N ASN A 163 -13.38 18.76 -4.95
CA ASN A 163 -14.56 18.70 -4.10
C ASN A 163 -15.13 17.28 -4.03
N THR A 164 -16.00 17.04 -3.06
CA THR A 164 -16.65 15.74 -2.83
C THR A 164 -17.39 15.22 -4.06
N VAL A 165 -18.02 16.08 -4.84
CA VAL A 165 -18.82 15.67 -6.00
C VAL A 165 -17.91 15.16 -7.12
N GLU A 166 -16.82 15.86 -7.40
CA GLU A 166 -15.85 15.46 -8.41
C GLU A 166 -15.07 14.20 -8.00
N ALA A 167 -14.70 14.08 -6.72
CA ALA A 167 -14.10 12.85 -6.20
C ALA A 167 -15.03 11.63 -6.38
N LYS A 168 -16.33 11.79 -6.10
CA LYS A 168 -17.33 10.74 -6.33
C LYS A 168 -17.55 10.44 -7.80
N THR A 169 -17.54 11.48 -8.64
CA THR A 169 -17.69 11.33 -10.10
C THR A 169 -16.53 10.54 -10.68
N TYR A 170 -15.31 10.81 -10.22
CA TYR A 170 -14.13 10.02 -10.59
C TYR A 170 -14.25 8.58 -10.10
N ALA A 171 -14.64 8.37 -8.84
CA ALA A 171 -14.82 7.03 -8.27
C ALA A 171 -15.87 6.18 -9.02
N GLU A 172 -16.89 6.80 -9.62
CA GLU A 172 -17.89 6.11 -10.45
C GLU A 172 -17.33 5.58 -11.77
N LEU A 173 -16.16 6.06 -12.21
CA LEU A 173 -15.43 5.48 -13.34
C LEU A 173 -14.66 4.21 -12.95
N LEU A 174 -14.41 4.02 -11.65
CA LEU A 174 -13.77 2.84 -11.10
C LEU A 174 -14.83 1.74 -10.88
N GLY A 175 -14.40 0.49 -10.98
CA GLY A 175 -15.34 -0.64 -10.97
C GLY A 175 -14.63 -1.95 -10.65
N GLU A 176 -15.28 -3.07 -10.95
CA GLU A 176 -14.80 -4.42 -10.61
C GLU A 176 -13.38 -4.72 -11.11
N VAL A 177 -12.99 -4.18 -12.27
CA VAL A 177 -11.63 -4.32 -12.82
C VAL A 177 -10.54 -3.64 -11.97
N HIS A 178 -10.93 -2.84 -10.98
CA HIS A 178 -10.07 -2.07 -10.09
C HIS A 178 -10.10 -2.59 -8.65
N HIS A 179 -10.43 -3.87 -8.42
CA HIS A 179 -10.55 -4.46 -7.08
C HIS A 179 -9.23 -4.50 -6.28
N ARG A 180 -8.07 -4.35 -6.96
CA ARG A 180 -6.76 -4.18 -6.33
C ARG A 180 -6.26 -2.74 -6.30
N VAL A 181 -7.08 -1.78 -6.72
CA VAL A 181 -6.72 -0.36 -6.76
C VAL A 181 -7.45 0.40 -5.65
N TRP A 182 -6.74 1.29 -4.99
CA TRP A 182 -7.26 2.24 -4.01
C TRP A 182 -7.37 3.62 -4.64
N CYS A 183 -8.50 4.29 -4.38
CA CYS A 183 -8.69 5.69 -4.72
C CYS A 183 -8.59 6.53 -3.46
N CYS A 184 -7.78 7.59 -3.48
CA CYS A 184 -7.53 8.40 -2.29
C CYS A 184 -7.77 9.89 -2.55
N ASP A 185 -8.32 10.58 -1.55
CA ASP A 185 -8.53 12.03 -1.47
C ASP A 185 -8.25 12.46 -0.01
N VAL A 186 -8.01 13.66 0.44
CA VAL A 186 -7.48 14.87 -0.19
C VAL A 186 -5.97 14.90 -0.02
N SER A 187 -5.27 15.75 -0.77
CA SER A 187 -3.83 15.90 -0.58
C SER A 187 -3.49 16.47 0.80
N GLY A 188 -2.31 16.11 1.28
CA GLY A 188 -1.71 16.65 2.50
C GLY A 188 -0.65 17.69 2.19
N GLU A 189 -0.23 18.43 3.21
CA GLU A 189 0.98 19.26 3.18
C GLU A 189 2.01 18.70 4.15
N ARG A 190 3.27 18.64 3.73
CA ARG A 190 4.40 18.36 4.61
C ARG A 190 5.65 19.04 4.07
N TRP A 191 6.42 19.68 4.94
CA TRP A 191 7.62 20.44 4.54
C TRP A 191 7.33 21.56 3.54
N GLN A 192 6.15 22.20 3.59
CA GLN A 192 5.69 23.20 2.61
C GLN A 192 5.49 22.65 1.18
N HIS A 193 5.40 21.33 1.03
CA HIS A 193 5.10 20.68 -0.24
C HIS A 193 3.86 19.81 -0.15
N THR A 194 3.14 19.71 -1.25
CA THR A 194 1.99 18.82 -1.38
C THR A 194 2.45 17.36 -1.34
N ILE A 195 1.83 16.57 -0.47
CA ILE A 195 1.94 15.12 -0.43
C ILE A 195 0.64 14.53 -1.01
N PRO A 196 0.71 13.84 -2.16
CA PRO A 196 -0.48 13.29 -2.80
C PRO A 196 -1.21 12.26 -1.92
N PRO A 197 -2.55 12.19 -1.97
CA PRO A 197 -3.33 11.32 -1.10
C PRO A 197 -3.01 9.82 -1.29
N SER A 198 -2.70 9.38 -2.51
CA SER A 198 -2.26 8.02 -2.81
C SER A 198 -0.99 7.63 -2.06
N VAL A 199 -0.05 8.57 -1.89
CA VAL A 199 1.20 8.36 -1.16
C VAL A 199 0.94 8.26 0.34
N VAL A 200 0.04 9.09 0.86
CA VAL A 200 -0.38 9.04 2.27
C VAL A 200 -1.02 7.68 2.58
N GLY A 201 -1.97 7.25 1.75
CA GLY A 201 -2.64 5.96 1.89
C GLY A 201 -1.68 4.78 1.74
N MET A 202 -0.82 4.82 0.72
CA MET A 202 0.19 3.77 0.49
C MET A 202 1.18 3.67 1.65
N ALA A 203 1.63 4.80 2.20
CA ALA A 203 2.52 4.79 3.36
C ALA A 203 1.85 4.17 4.58
N ALA A 204 0.60 4.58 4.89
CA ALA A 204 -0.19 3.99 5.96
C ALA A 204 -0.43 2.48 5.76
N ARG A 205 -0.66 2.05 4.52
CA ARG A 205 -0.82 0.65 4.13
C ARG A 205 0.43 -0.18 4.37
N CYS A 206 1.60 0.34 3.99
CA CYS A 206 2.88 -0.32 4.15
C CYS A 206 3.38 -0.32 5.61
N SER A 207 2.81 0.52 6.49
CA SER A 207 3.06 0.50 7.93
C SER A 207 2.31 -0.60 8.69
N VAL A 208 1.43 -1.36 8.03
CA VAL A 208 0.66 -2.46 8.65
C VAL A 208 0.80 -3.76 7.85
N LYS A 209 0.55 -4.90 8.51
CA LYS A 209 0.57 -6.21 7.85
C LYS A 209 -0.47 -6.28 6.72
N PRO A 210 -0.26 -7.11 5.68
CA PRO A 210 -1.24 -7.21 4.60
C PRO A 210 -2.64 -7.65 5.04
N SER A 211 -2.74 -8.45 6.10
CA SER A 211 -3.99 -8.91 6.74
C SER A 211 -4.71 -7.86 7.59
N GLN A 212 -4.12 -6.68 7.79
CA GLN A 212 -4.63 -5.60 8.62
C GLN A 212 -5.07 -4.40 7.79
N THR A 213 -6.01 -3.62 8.32
CA THR A 213 -6.47 -2.38 7.70
C THR A 213 -5.58 -1.20 8.12
N PRO A 214 -5.26 -0.26 7.21
CA PRO A 214 -4.57 1.00 7.55
C PRO A 214 -5.51 2.04 8.19
N ASN A 215 -6.81 1.75 8.33
CA ASN A 215 -7.77 2.68 8.90
C ASN A 215 -7.40 3.09 10.33
N GLY A 216 -7.37 4.39 10.59
CA GLY A 216 -6.94 4.94 11.89
C GLY A 216 -5.44 5.19 11.99
N ALA A 217 -4.65 4.88 10.95
CA ALA A 217 -3.22 5.19 10.96
C ALA A 217 -3.01 6.71 11.02
N GLY A 218 -2.15 7.15 11.94
CA GLY A 218 -1.77 8.55 12.02
C GLY A 218 -0.97 8.97 10.79
N THR A 219 -1.35 10.10 10.18
CA THR A 219 -0.70 10.65 8.99
C THR A 219 0.09 11.90 9.41
N PRO A 220 1.44 11.85 9.47
CA PRO A 220 2.25 12.97 9.96
C PRO A 220 2.39 14.08 8.90
N LEU A 221 1.26 14.70 8.58
CA LEU A 221 1.11 15.85 7.70
C LEU A 221 0.97 17.12 8.57
N ASP A 222 1.35 18.25 8.00
CA ASP A 222 1.22 19.57 8.63
C ASP A 222 -0.22 20.10 8.51
N ASP A 223 -0.85 19.91 7.35
CA ASP A 223 -2.27 20.17 7.11
C ASP A 223 -2.81 19.30 5.95
N ILE A 224 -4.10 19.43 5.66
CA ILE A 224 -4.77 18.83 4.49
C ILE A 224 -5.35 19.92 3.59
N ALA A 225 -5.30 19.71 2.28
CA ALA A 225 -5.75 20.69 1.29
C ALA A 225 -7.22 21.08 1.47
N ARG A 226 -8.05 20.13 1.91
CA ARG A 226 -9.48 20.34 2.14
C ARG A 226 -9.96 19.57 3.36
N VAL A 227 -10.64 20.25 4.28
CA VAL A 227 -11.19 19.60 5.46
C VAL A 227 -12.40 18.75 5.08
N VAL A 228 -12.26 17.43 5.19
CA VAL A 228 -13.35 16.47 5.03
C VAL A 228 -14.02 16.22 6.38
N GLY A 229 -15.32 16.49 6.45
CA GLY A 229 -16.08 16.33 7.69
C GLY A 229 -16.26 14.85 8.07
N TYR A 230 -15.83 14.47 9.27
CA TYR A 230 -16.05 13.12 9.82
C TYR A 230 -16.48 13.17 11.29
N ARG A 231 -17.49 12.35 11.62
CA ARG A 231 -17.89 12.04 12.99
C ARG A 231 -18.26 10.56 13.06
N VAL A 232 -17.73 9.86 14.05
CA VAL A 232 -17.87 8.40 14.21
C VAL A 232 -19.34 7.96 14.29
N ASN A 233 -20.21 8.79 14.88
CA ASN A 233 -21.63 8.49 15.03
C ASN A 233 -22.53 9.07 13.92
N ASP A 234 -21.97 9.76 12.93
CA ASP A 234 -22.72 10.39 11.85
C ASP A 234 -22.55 9.63 10.52
N LYS A 235 -23.56 8.83 10.20
CA LYS A 235 -23.64 8.05 8.95
C LYS A 235 -23.74 8.90 7.68
N ASN A 236 -24.02 10.20 7.83
CA ASN A 236 -24.15 11.17 6.74
C ASN A 236 -22.94 12.11 6.68
N SER A 237 -21.90 11.87 7.48
CA SER A 237 -20.66 12.62 7.38
C SER A 237 -20.02 12.43 6.01
N GLU A 238 -19.31 13.46 5.56
CA GLU A 238 -18.73 13.51 4.22
C GLU A 238 -17.72 12.37 4.00
N GLY A 239 -16.85 12.11 4.98
CA GLY A 239 -15.90 11.00 4.92
C GLY A 239 -16.59 9.63 4.81
N VAL A 240 -17.80 9.47 5.38
CA VAL A 240 -18.59 8.24 5.22
C VAL A 240 -19.23 8.15 3.84
N ASP A 241 -19.67 9.27 3.26
CA ASP A 241 -20.21 9.31 1.88
C ASP A 241 -19.12 8.99 0.83
N LEU A 242 -17.90 9.51 1.02
CA LEU A 242 -16.75 9.19 0.17
C LEU A 242 -16.33 7.72 0.29
N ASN A 243 -16.21 7.19 1.52
CA ASN A 243 -15.86 5.77 1.72
C ASN A 243 -16.88 4.80 1.13
N LYS A 244 -18.19 5.14 1.15
CA LYS A 244 -19.23 4.33 0.48
C LYS A 244 -19.03 4.23 -1.03
N LYS A 245 -18.27 5.15 -1.64
CA LYS A 245 -17.91 5.16 -3.06
C LYS A 245 -16.50 4.61 -3.32
N GLY A 246 -15.85 3.99 -2.32
CA GLY A 246 -14.51 3.44 -2.48
C GLY A 246 -13.40 4.49 -2.48
N VAL A 247 -13.68 5.70 -1.99
CA VAL A 247 -12.68 6.78 -1.83
C VAL A 247 -12.22 6.83 -0.38
N ALA A 248 -10.98 6.44 -0.14
CA ALA A 248 -10.33 6.55 1.16
C ALA A 248 -9.87 7.99 1.39
N VAL A 249 -9.96 8.48 2.63
CA VAL A 249 -9.65 9.89 2.93
C VAL A 249 -8.77 10.17 4.13
N THR A 250 -7.91 11.18 4.02
CA THR A 250 -7.22 11.75 5.19
C THR A 250 -8.14 12.77 5.87
N ILE A 251 -8.35 12.61 7.18
CA ILE A 251 -9.25 13.44 7.99
C ILE A 251 -8.57 13.91 9.27
N ARG A 252 -9.18 14.90 9.94
CA ARG A 252 -8.82 15.25 11.32
C ARG A 252 -9.29 14.15 12.27
N ASP A 253 -8.37 13.56 13.02
CA ASP A 253 -8.69 12.55 14.02
C ASP A 253 -9.47 13.23 15.18
N PRO A 254 -10.61 12.68 15.61
CA PRO A 254 -11.28 13.11 16.83
C PRO A 254 -10.39 13.14 18.09
N ASN A 255 -9.33 12.34 18.12
CA ASN A 255 -8.35 12.26 19.21
C ASN A 255 -7.16 13.24 19.04
N GLY A 256 -7.16 14.04 17.97
CA GLY A 256 -6.11 15.01 17.65
C GLY A 256 -5.14 14.51 16.58
N GLY A 257 -4.65 15.44 15.74
CA GLY A 257 -3.83 15.14 14.57
C GLY A 257 -4.65 14.76 13.34
N LEU A 258 -4.00 14.12 12.39
CA LEU A 258 -4.59 13.64 11.14
C LEU A 258 -4.50 12.11 11.09
N MET A 259 -5.54 11.48 10.55
CA MET A 259 -5.60 10.03 10.38
C MET A 259 -6.09 9.65 8.99
N PHE A 260 -5.65 8.48 8.53
CA PHE A 260 -6.15 7.84 7.33
C PHE A 260 -7.47 7.11 7.63
N LEU A 261 -8.53 7.48 6.93
CA LEU A 261 -9.86 6.88 7.00
C LEU A 261 -10.13 6.12 5.70
N GLY A 262 -9.76 4.84 5.67
CA GLY A 262 -9.92 3.98 4.50
C GLY A 262 -9.80 2.50 4.83
N THR A 263 -10.83 1.74 4.48
CA THR A 263 -10.93 0.29 4.72
C THR A 263 -11.11 -0.51 3.41
N ARG A 264 -11.39 0.18 2.31
CA ARG A 264 -11.89 -0.42 1.07
C ARG A 264 -11.11 0.05 -0.17
N THR A 265 -10.94 -0.87 -1.11
CA THR A 265 -10.48 -0.61 -2.47
C THR A 265 -11.57 0.09 -3.29
N ALA A 266 -11.23 0.54 -4.49
CA ALA A 266 -12.09 1.32 -5.35
C ALA A 266 -13.38 0.60 -5.76
N ASP A 267 -13.37 -0.74 -5.87
CA ASP A 267 -14.56 -1.56 -6.11
C ASP A 267 -15.44 -1.77 -4.86
N GLY A 268 -14.97 -1.32 -3.69
CA GLY A 268 -15.63 -1.51 -2.40
C GLY A 268 -15.24 -2.77 -1.65
N SER A 269 -14.33 -3.60 -2.17
CA SER A 269 -13.78 -4.77 -1.47
C SER A 269 -12.95 -4.34 -0.26
N PHE A 270 -12.86 -5.19 0.76
CA PHE A 270 -12.07 -4.88 1.95
C PHE A 270 -10.58 -5.01 1.65
N GLY A 271 -9.84 -3.92 1.86
CA GLY A 271 -8.42 -3.82 1.53
C GLY A 271 -7.54 -4.85 2.24
N ASN A 272 -7.87 -5.21 3.47
CA ASN A 272 -7.12 -6.22 4.22
C ASN A 272 -7.34 -7.65 3.72
N ILE A 273 -8.48 -7.92 3.07
CA ILE A 273 -8.75 -9.21 2.41
C ILE A 273 -7.95 -9.29 1.11
N ILE A 274 -8.02 -8.24 0.30
CA ILE A 274 -7.24 -8.14 -0.95
C ILE A 274 -5.73 -8.22 -0.65
N GLY A 275 -5.28 -7.54 0.40
CA GLY A 275 -3.89 -7.55 0.83
C GLY A 275 -3.35 -8.93 1.18
N ILE A 276 -4.05 -9.68 2.03
CA ILE A 276 -3.63 -11.04 2.40
C ILE A 276 -3.77 -12.00 1.21
N GLU A 277 -4.82 -11.88 0.38
CA GLU A 277 -4.96 -12.68 -0.84
C GLU A 277 -3.76 -12.47 -1.78
N ASN A 278 -3.40 -11.22 -2.02
CA ASN A 278 -2.26 -10.84 -2.82
C ASN A 278 -0.95 -11.41 -2.26
N GLN A 279 -0.73 -11.33 -0.94
CA GLN A 279 0.43 -11.94 -0.28
C GLN A 279 0.47 -13.45 -0.48
N LEU A 280 -0.66 -14.14 -0.30
CA LEU A 280 -0.77 -15.59 -0.52
C LEU A 280 -0.43 -15.94 -1.98
N CYS A 281 -0.97 -15.22 -2.96
CA CYS A 281 -0.68 -15.44 -4.36
C CYS A 281 0.82 -15.28 -4.69
N ARG A 282 1.45 -14.20 -4.21
CA ARG A 282 2.90 -13.95 -4.45
C ARG A 282 3.77 -15.06 -3.89
N GLU A 283 3.54 -15.46 -2.63
CA GLU A 283 4.33 -16.52 -1.98
C GLU A 283 4.08 -17.90 -2.62
N LEU A 284 2.84 -18.20 -3.02
CA LEU A 284 2.52 -19.44 -3.72
C LEU A 284 3.22 -19.53 -5.07
N ILE A 285 3.22 -18.45 -5.86
CA ILE A 285 3.91 -18.39 -7.16
C ILE A 285 5.41 -18.58 -6.99
N LYS A 286 6.02 -17.82 -6.08
CA LYS A 286 7.45 -17.92 -5.75
C LYS A 286 7.82 -19.33 -5.36
N SER A 287 7.08 -19.91 -4.41
CA SER A 287 7.33 -21.25 -3.91
C SER A 287 7.08 -22.34 -4.96
N HIS A 288 6.11 -22.16 -5.86
CA HIS A 288 5.82 -23.14 -6.90
C HIS A 288 6.88 -23.13 -8.02
N ARG A 289 7.40 -21.95 -8.37
CA ARG A 289 8.47 -21.79 -9.36
C ARG A 289 9.71 -22.62 -9.02
N ASP A 290 10.07 -22.67 -7.74
CA ASP A 290 11.22 -23.46 -7.25
C ASP A 290 11.03 -24.97 -7.40
N THR A 291 9.80 -25.41 -7.67
CA THR A 291 9.44 -26.82 -7.75
C THR A 291 9.17 -27.35 -9.16
N MET A 292 9.26 -26.50 -10.18
CA MET A 292 8.91 -26.86 -11.56
C MET A 292 9.84 -27.92 -12.19
N SER A 293 11.02 -28.14 -11.62
CA SER A 293 11.97 -29.16 -12.11
C SER A 293 11.67 -30.58 -11.63
N PHE A 294 10.78 -30.75 -10.65
CA PHE A 294 10.51 -32.06 -10.06
C PHE A 294 9.48 -32.86 -10.86
N ASN A 295 9.57 -34.19 -10.74
CA ASN A 295 8.57 -35.09 -11.31
C ASN A 295 7.27 -35.06 -10.50
N LEU A 296 6.14 -35.27 -11.17
CA LEU A 296 4.84 -35.41 -10.53
C LEU A 296 4.63 -36.81 -9.94
N ASP A 297 5.37 -37.12 -8.88
CA ASP A 297 5.24 -38.37 -8.12
C ASP A 297 4.52 -38.17 -6.78
N PHE A 298 4.26 -39.28 -6.08
CA PHE A 298 3.54 -39.23 -4.81
C PHE A 298 4.32 -38.51 -3.70
N ASP A 299 5.64 -38.59 -3.71
CA ASP A 299 6.46 -37.98 -2.67
C ASP A 299 6.50 -36.47 -2.86
N PHE A 300 6.59 -36.00 -4.10
CA PHE A 300 6.41 -34.60 -4.47
C PHE A 300 5.10 -34.03 -3.91
N PHE A 301 3.97 -34.69 -4.15
CA PHE A 301 2.68 -34.19 -3.65
C PHE A 301 2.58 -34.18 -2.12
N LYS A 302 3.06 -35.23 -1.45
CA LYS A 302 3.06 -35.28 0.02
C LYS A 302 3.91 -34.16 0.61
N GLN A 303 5.11 -33.96 0.08
CA GLN A 303 6.01 -32.90 0.52
C GLN A 303 5.40 -31.53 0.24
N ARG A 304 4.79 -31.33 -0.93
CA ARG A 304 4.20 -30.05 -1.30
C ARG A 304 3.01 -29.68 -0.43
N ILE A 305 2.10 -30.63 -0.19
CA ILE A 305 0.97 -30.41 0.72
C ILE A 305 1.47 -30.13 2.13
N ALA A 306 2.43 -30.92 2.64
CA ALA A 306 2.98 -30.71 3.98
C ALA A 306 3.66 -29.34 4.11
N GLN A 307 4.47 -28.93 3.13
CA GLN A 307 5.15 -27.63 3.12
C GLN A 307 4.15 -26.47 3.17
N LEU A 308 3.13 -26.50 2.29
CA LEU A 308 2.12 -25.46 2.22
C LEU A 308 1.23 -25.44 3.46
N SER A 309 0.79 -26.60 3.96
CA SER A 309 0.00 -26.69 5.18
C SER A 309 0.76 -26.16 6.40
N ASN A 310 2.06 -26.44 6.51
CA ASN A 310 2.89 -25.93 7.61
C ASN A 310 3.00 -24.40 7.57
N TRP A 311 3.24 -23.83 6.38
CA TRP A 311 3.30 -22.37 6.20
C TRP A 311 1.94 -21.70 6.46
N LEU A 312 0.84 -22.26 5.95
CA LEU A 312 -0.49 -21.74 6.24
C LEU A 312 -0.83 -21.83 7.73
N SER A 313 -0.38 -22.87 8.41
CA SER A 313 -0.54 -23.01 9.87
C SER A 313 0.26 -21.97 10.64
N SER A 314 1.43 -21.52 10.15
CA SER A 314 2.16 -20.43 10.78
C SER A 314 1.43 -19.10 10.63
N LEU A 315 0.88 -18.81 9.45
CA LEU A 315 0.04 -17.62 9.24
C LEU A 315 -1.20 -17.61 10.14
N GLN A 316 -1.80 -18.77 10.39
CA GLN A 316 -2.90 -18.90 11.34
C GLN A 316 -2.44 -18.64 12.79
N ALA A 317 -1.28 -19.17 13.18
CA ALA A 317 -0.71 -18.93 14.51
C ALA A 317 -0.37 -17.45 14.74
N ASP A 318 0.05 -16.75 13.69
CA ASP A 318 0.34 -15.31 13.70
C ASP A 318 -0.92 -14.43 13.64
N GLY A 319 -2.11 -15.05 13.53
CA GLY A 319 -3.40 -14.36 13.47
C GLY A 319 -3.66 -13.61 12.15
N GLU A 320 -2.95 -13.95 11.07
CA GLU A 320 -3.13 -13.29 9.77
C GLU A 320 -4.31 -13.87 8.98
N ILE A 321 -4.60 -15.16 9.18
CA ILE A 321 -5.74 -15.87 8.59
C ILE A 321 -6.49 -16.67 9.67
N ILE A 322 -7.77 -16.96 9.43
CA ILE A 322 -8.60 -17.79 10.33
C ILE A 322 -8.12 -19.25 10.29
N GLY A 323 -7.73 -19.71 9.10
CA GLY A 323 -7.25 -21.06 8.84
C GLY A 323 -7.24 -21.37 7.35
N ALA A 324 -6.61 -22.48 6.98
CA ALA A 324 -6.59 -22.96 5.60
C ALA A 324 -6.40 -24.48 5.49
N ASN A 325 -6.83 -25.05 4.37
CA ASN A 325 -6.70 -26.46 4.03
C ASN A 325 -6.07 -26.62 2.65
N CYS A 326 -5.07 -27.49 2.52
CA CYS A 326 -4.35 -27.75 1.28
C CYS A 326 -4.50 -29.21 0.86
N TYR A 327 -5.00 -29.48 -0.36
CA TYR A 327 -5.27 -30.84 -0.85
C TYR A 327 -5.27 -30.93 -2.38
N LEU A 328 -5.24 -32.16 -2.91
CA LEU A 328 -5.40 -32.42 -4.34
C LEU A 328 -6.88 -32.46 -4.72
N HIS A 329 -7.25 -31.76 -5.80
CA HIS A 329 -8.63 -31.80 -6.29
C HIS A 329 -9.04 -33.21 -6.72
N THR A 330 -10.14 -33.73 -6.18
CA THR A 330 -10.56 -35.13 -6.39
C THR A 330 -11.03 -35.45 -7.81
N THR A 331 -11.76 -34.53 -8.46
CA THR A 331 -12.33 -34.77 -9.81
C THR A 331 -11.54 -34.11 -10.96
N ARG A 332 -10.85 -33.00 -10.71
CA ARG A 332 -10.09 -32.30 -11.76
C ARG A 332 -8.76 -32.99 -12.09
N ASN A 333 -8.17 -33.70 -11.14
CA ASN A 333 -6.99 -34.53 -11.38
C ASN A 333 -7.41 -35.83 -12.07
N ASN A 334 -7.05 -35.97 -13.35
CA ASN A 334 -7.43 -37.11 -14.18
C ASN A 334 -6.27 -37.51 -15.10
N LEU A 335 -6.44 -38.64 -15.80
CA LEU A 335 -5.41 -39.22 -16.67
C LEU A 335 -4.91 -38.24 -17.74
N GLN A 336 -5.79 -37.40 -18.31
CA GLN A 336 -5.40 -36.48 -19.37
C GLN A 336 -4.52 -35.34 -18.84
N ARG A 337 -4.88 -34.76 -17.69
CA ARG A 337 -4.04 -33.74 -17.04
C ARG A 337 -2.68 -34.29 -16.65
N TYR A 338 -2.63 -35.49 -16.07
CA TYR A 338 -1.36 -36.09 -15.68
C TYR A 338 -0.44 -36.34 -16.89
N LYS A 339 -1.00 -36.80 -18.02
CA LYS A 339 -0.24 -36.95 -19.28
C LYS A 339 0.33 -35.62 -19.80
N ASN A 340 -0.32 -34.51 -19.49
CA ASN A 340 0.13 -33.16 -19.83
C ASN A 340 1.08 -32.57 -18.78
N GLY A 341 1.46 -33.32 -17.73
CA GLY A 341 2.27 -32.78 -16.63
C GLY A 341 1.52 -31.77 -15.76
N GLU A 342 0.18 -31.84 -15.74
CA GLU A 342 -0.67 -30.94 -14.96
C GLU A 342 -1.26 -31.64 -13.74
N TRP A 343 -1.42 -30.86 -12.67
CA TRP A 343 -2.16 -31.25 -11.48
C TRP A 343 -2.82 -30.04 -10.85
N VAL A 344 -3.90 -30.28 -10.12
CA VAL A 344 -4.71 -29.25 -9.47
C VAL A 344 -4.56 -29.42 -7.96
N LEU A 345 -3.79 -28.52 -7.38
CA LEU A 345 -3.75 -28.25 -5.94
C LEU A 345 -4.87 -27.27 -5.59
N VAL A 346 -5.54 -27.50 -4.47
CA VAL A 346 -6.58 -26.62 -3.93
C VAL A 346 -6.13 -26.13 -2.57
N ILE A 347 -6.31 -24.83 -2.34
CA ILE A 347 -6.07 -24.17 -1.05
C ILE A 347 -7.34 -23.43 -0.70
N ASP A 348 -8.07 -23.94 0.29
CA ASP A 348 -9.24 -23.26 0.86
C ASP A 348 -8.74 -22.45 2.08
N TRP A 349 -9.08 -21.17 2.17
CA TRP A 349 -8.57 -20.29 3.24
C TRP A 349 -9.64 -19.29 3.69
N GLY A 350 -9.48 -18.72 4.89
CA GLY A 350 -10.39 -17.71 5.45
C GLY A 350 -9.67 -16.49 6.00
N ALA A 351 -10.16 -15.29 5.64
CA ALA A 351 -9.63 -14.00 6.10
C ALA A 351 -10.46 -13.41 7.26
N TYR A 352 -9.80 -12.64 8.12
CA TYR A 352 -10.50 -11.77 9.09
C TYR A 352 -11.08 -10.53 8.38
N ARG A 353 -12.30 -10.13 8.76
CA ARG A 353 -12.92 -8.88 8.29
C ARG A 353 -12.62 -7.75 9.25
N PRO A 354 -12.46 -6.50 8.76
CA PRO A 354 -12.18 -5.37 9.63
C PRO A 354 -13.43 -5.01 10.45
N ASN A 355 -13.22 -4.48 11.66
CA ASN A 355 -14.30 -3.96 12.49
C ASN A 355 -14.71 -2.55 12.05
N GLU A 356 -15.32 -2.45 10.86
CA GLU A 356 -15.72 -1.17 10.26
C GLU A 356 -16.98 -0.58 10.92
N HIS A 357 -17.88 -1.43 11.45
CA HIS A 357 -19.12 -0.98 12.09
C HIS A 357 -19.55 -1.91 13.24
N SER A 358 -19.43 -1.43 14.47
CA SER A 358 -19.93 -2.10 15.68
C SER A 358 -21.28 -1.52 16.10
N ILE A 359 -22.22 -2.39 16.50
CA ILE A 359 -23.51 -1.99 17.06
C ILE A 359 -23.47 -2.24 18.57
N ILE A 360 -23.68 -1.19 19.38
CA ILE A 360 -23.75 -1.28 20.84
C ILE A 360 -25.19 -0.95 21.26
N GLU A 361 -25.85 -1.90 21.92
CA GLU A 361 -27.18 -1.71 22.49
C GLU A 361 -27.06 -1.33 23.97
N LEU A 362 -27.51 -0.11 24.32
CA LEU A 362 -27.52 0.39 25.69
C LEU A 362 -28.97 0.47 26.20
N ASN A 363 -29.29 -0.37 27.18
CA ASN A 363 -30.63 -0.47 27.76
C ASN A 363 -30.61 -0.06 29.24
N GLN A 364 -31.49 0.86 29.62
CA GLN A 364 -31.76 1.15 31.03
C GLN A 364 -32.64 0.02 31.60
N SER A 365 -32.26 -0.53 32.76
CA SER A 365 -33.00 -1.61 33.41
C SER A 365 -33.59 -1.17 34.74
N ASP A 366 -34.92 -1.22 34.83
CA ASP A 366 -35.66 -0.95 36.06
C ASP A 366 -35.39 -2.01 37.14
N GLU A 367 -35.04 -3.24 36.77
CA GLU A 367 -34.67 -4.28 37.72
C GLU A 367 -33.39 -3.92 38.49
N ILE A 368 -32.40 -3.35 37.78
CA ILE A 368 -31.15 -2.88 38.41
C ILE A 368 -31.45 -1.70 39.36
N LEU A 369 -32.35 -0.79 38.96
CA LEU A 369 -32.80 0.30 39.82
C LEU A 369 -33.55 -0.22 41.05
N GLN A 370 -34.40 -1.22 40.88
CA GLN A 370 -35.15 -1.84 41.97
C GLN A 370 -34.24 -2.48 43.00
N VAL A 371 -33.18 -3.18 42.58
CA VAL A 371 -32.18 -3.75 43.51
C VAL A 371 -31.50 -2.65 44.33
N TYR A 372 -31.10 -1.54 43.70
CA TYR A 372 -30.52 -0.41 44.42
C TYR A 372 -31.51 0.18 45.44
N ILE A 373 -32.78 0.36 45.04
CA ILE A 373 -33.83 0.87 45.93
C ILE A 373 -34.02 -0.08 47.12
N ASP A 374 -34.12 -1.39 46.88
CA ASP A 374 -34.32 -2.40 47.92
C ASP A 374 -33.15 -2.42 48.92
N ASP A 375 -31.91 -2.33 48.44
CA ASP A 375 -30.73 -2.30 49.29
C ASP A 375 -30.60 -0.98 50.07
N ALA A 376 -30.99 0.14 49.47
CA ALA A 376 -31.10 1.42 50.17
C ALA A 376 -32.15 1.34 51.29
N ILE A 377 -33.32 0.75 51.03
CA ILE A 377 -34.35 0.52 52.05
C ILE A 377 -33.79 -0.33 53.20
N LYS A 378 -33.16 -1.48 52.91
CA LYS A 378 -32.57 -2.37 53.93
C LYS A 378 -31.49 -1.71 54.78
N THR A 379 -30.72 -0.77 54.21
CA THR A 379 -29.59 -0.14 54.90
C THR A 379 -30.04 0.89 55.94
N PHE A 380 -31.18 1.55 55.70
CA PHE A 380 -31.71 2.62 56.57
C PHE A 380 -32.99 2.24 57.34
N SER A 381 -33.48 1.01 57.18
CA SER A 381 -34.51 0.38 58.02
C SER A 381 -33.88 -0.37 59.18
#